data_AF-A0AAW7ZQM0-F1
#
_entry.id   AF-A0AAW7ZQM0-F1
#
_cell.length_a   1.000
_cell.length_b   1.000
_cell.length_c   1.000
_cell.angle_alpha   90.00
_cell.angle_beta   90.00
_cell.angle_gamma   90.00
#
_symmetry.space_group_name_H-M   'P 1'
#
loop_
_entity.id
_entity.type
_entity.pdbx_description
1 polymer ?
#
loop_
_entity_poly.entity_id
_entity_poly.type
_entity_poly.pdbx_seq_one_letter_code
_entity_poly.pdbx_strand_id
1 'polypeptide(L)'
;MFAGKKSAQIREILISESAWEEMTCLFAPSLGEQWLREFQDNEKSIPTILTTSQKLSTGVNARNVRNIVLMRPINSMIEFKQIIGRGTRLYDGKNYFTIHDFVKAHHHFSDPEWDGEPLPPEECEVCSTSPCSCEKPTAKICAVCNQRPCECLKEPTSEDQCQLCGNKPCSCDKKTKIKIELADGKARKIQHMSATSFWHPDGTPMSATEFMGNLFGKLPEFFKDEDELRTIWSEPSTRKKLLDGLAEKGFGAEQLTEMQKVLEAEESDLFDVLAYVAYASEPLSRQERAVRAETIIGKAFNSKQHAFLSFVLGHYVKEGVAELDETKLGPLLKLKYNNALADAFAELGSADVVRDTFIGFQKYLYQGGGRESL
;
A
#
# COMPACT_ATOMS: atom_id res chain seq x y z
N MET A 1 -42.19 13.95 -7.51
CA MET A 1 -41.98 12.72 -8.30
C MET A 1 -40.48 12.51 -8.43
N PHE A 2 -39.90 11.72 -7.53
CA PHE A 2 -38.46 11.45 -7.49
C PHE A 2 -38.19 10.05 -8.02
N ALA A 3 -37.50 9.97 -9.16
CA ALA A 3 -37.01 8.74 -9.75
C ALA A 3 -35.71 8.34 -9.04
N GLY A 4 -35.83 7.40 -8.10
CA GLY A 4 -34.69 6.84 -7.36
C GLY A 4 -33.84 5.93 -8.24
N LYS A 5 -32.59 6.35 -8.52
CA LYS A 5 -31.56 5.51 -9.12
C LYS A 5 -31.13 4.43 -8.11
N LYS A 6 -31.66 3.22 -8.30
CA LYS A 6 -31.04 1.95 -7.87
C LYS A 6 -29.74 1.76 -8.64
N SER A 7 -28.57 1.91 -8.01
CA SER A 7 -27.31 1.58 -8.69
C SER A 7 -26.09 1.44 -7.78
N ALA A 8 -26.16 0.56 -6.80
CA ALA A 8 -25.01 -0.21 -6.32
C ALA A 8 -25.56 -1.60 -5.99
N GLN A 9 -25.47 -2.51 -6.96
CA GLN A 9 -25.50 -3.94 -6.63
C GLN A 9 -24.25 -4.15 -5.80
N ILE A 10 -24.39 -3.97 -4.50
CA ILE A 10 -23.82 -4.92 -3.56
C ILE A 10 -24.34 -6.24 -4.07
N ARG A 11 -23.44 -6.99 -4.74
CA ARG A 11 -23.61 -8.42 -4.97
C ARG A 11 -24.20 -8.94 -3.67
N GLU A 12 -25.35 -9.59 -3.78
CA GLU A 12 -26.01 -10.30 -2.71
C GLU A 12 -25.07 -10.47 -1.52
N ILE A 13 -25.44 -9.93 -0.36
CA ILE A 13 -25.16 -10.71 0.83
C ILE A 13 -25.92 -12.01 0.53
N LEU A 14 -25.22 -12.98 -0.06
CA LEU A 14 -25.57 -14.38 -0.02
C LEU A 14 -25.47 -14.70 1.47
N ILE A 15 -26.49 -14.27 2.21
CA ILE A 15 -27.04 -15.12 3.24
C ILE A 15 -27.50 -16.31 2.40
N SER A 16 -26.72 -17.38 2.40
CA SER A 16 -27.19 -18.61 1.78
C SER A 16 -28.62 -18.85 2.30
N GLU A 17 -29.52 -19.32 1.45
CA GLU A 17 -30.84 -19.78 1.91
C GLU A 17 -30.73 -20.99 2.86
N SER A 18 -29.52 -21.48 3.14
CA SER A 18 -29.22 -22.38 4.27
C SER A 18 -28.90 -21.66 5.60
N ALA A 19 -29.05 -20.34 5.69
CA ALA A 19 -28.87 -19.57 6.93
C ALA A 19 -30.15 -18.81 7.33
N TRP A 20 -31.31 -19.24 6.84
CA TRP A 20 -32.60 -19.02 7.50
C TRP A 20 -32.93 -20.18 8.45
N GLU A 21 -32.00 -20.45 9.37
CA GLU A 21 -32.36 -21.05 10.66
C GLU A 21 -31.85 -20.13 11.77
N GLU A 22 -32.80 -19.29 12.20
CA GLU A 22 -32.89 -18.59 13.49
C GLU A 22 -31.80 -17.55 13.78
N MET A 23 -32.13 -16.26 13.82
CA MET A 23 -32.74 -15.63 15.01
C MET A 23 -32.06 -16.00 16.35
N THR A 24 -30.76 -16.31 16.35
CA THR A 24 -30.06 -16.95 17.47
C THR A 24 -29.74 -16.02 18.64
N CYS A 25 -29.86 -14.69 18.48
CA CYS A 25 -29.79 -13.78 19.63
C CYS A 25 -31.06 -13.82 20.50
N LEU A 26 -32.16 -14.42 20.01
CA LEU A 26 -33.38 -14.62 20.80
C LEU A 26 -33.52 -16.06 21.33
N PHE A 27 -32.88 -17.06 20.71
CA PHE A 27 -33.10 -18.47 21.02
C PHE A 27 -31.90 -19.26 21.59
N ALA A 28 -30.65 -18.78 21.49
CA ALA A 28 -29.50 -19.44 22.16
C ALA A 28 -28.41 -18.41 22.59
N PRO A 29 -28.51 -17.84 23.81
CA PRO A 29 -27.59 -16.80 24.29
C PRO A 29 -26.11 -17.19 24.24
N SER A 30 -25.79 -18.47 24.44
CA SER A 30 -24.42 -18.99 24.46
C SER A 30 -23.70 -18.89 23.12
N LEU A 31 -24.39 -19.11 22.01
CA LEU A 31 -23.79 -19.05 20.67
C LEU A 31 -23.55 -17.60 20.22
N GLY A 32 -24.47 -16.70 20.57
CA GLY A 32 -24.29 -15.26 20.35
C GLY A 32 -23.09 -14.68 21.12
N GLU A 33 -22.86 -15.13 22.36
CA GLU A 33 -21.65 -14.76 23.11
C GLU A 33 -20.37 -15.31 22.49
N GLN A 34 -20.40 -16.52 21.94
CA GLN A 34 -19.25 -17.11 21.25
C GLN A 34 -18.85 -16.29 20.02
N TRP A 35 -19.79 -15.98 19.13
CA TRP A 35 -19.51 -15.16 17.93
C TRP A 35 -19.07 -13.74 18.29
N LEU A 36 -19.61 -13.19 19.38
CA LEU A 36 -19.16 -11.91 19.89
C LEU A 36 -17.69 -11.96 20.36
N ARG A 37 -17.28 -13.03 21.06
CA ARG A 37 -15.86 -13.23 21.46
C ARG A 37 -14.96 -13.41 20.25
N GLU A 38 -15.40 -14.18 19.25
CA GLU A 38 -14.66 -14.37 18.01
C GLU A 38 -14.52 -13.07 17.19
N PHE A 39 -15.51 -12.18 17.22
CA PHE A 39 -15.44 -10.85 16.60
C PHE A 39 -14.52 -9.88 17.35
N GLN A 40 -14.32 -10.07 18.67
CA GLN A 40 -13.42 -9.24 19.47
C GLN A 40 -11.94 -9.62 19.31
N ASP A 41 -11.68 -10.80 18.76
CA ASP A 41 -10.34 -11.31 18.48
C ASP A 41 -9.73 -10.57 17.28
N ASN A 42 -8.78 -9.67 17.57
CA ASN A 42 -8.13 -8.86 16.54
C ASN A 42 -6.96 -9.59 15.85
N GLU A 43 -6.60 -10.80 16.30
CA GLU A 43 -5.55 -11.61 15.65
C GLU A 43 -6.09 -12.38 14.43
N LYS A 44 -7.42 -12.44 14.27
CA LYS A 44 -8.06 -13.10 13.12
C LYS A 44 -8.10 -12.16 11.92
N SER A 45 -7.59 -12.65 10.78
CA SER A 45 -7.57 -11.95 9.49
C SER A 45 -8.88 -12.04 8.70
N ILE A 46 -9.91 -12.69 9.25
CA ILE A 46 -11.19 -12.90 8.57
C ILE A 46 -12.08 -11.67 8.80
N PRO A 47 -12.66 -11.06 7.74
CA PRO A 47 -13.67 -10.01 7.92
C PRO A 47 -14.95 -10.64 8.49
N THR A 48 -15.11 -10.54 9.80
CA THR A 48 -16.32 -10.98 10.50
C THR A 48 -17.35 -9.85 10.46
N ILE A 49 -18.53 -10.09 9.89
CA ILE A 49 -19.65 -9.14 9.94
C ILE A 49 -20.53 -9.50 11.13
N LEU A 50 -20.74 -8.53 12.03
CA LEU A 50 -21.66 -8.68 13.16
C LEU A 50 -22.95 -7.89 12.88
N THR A 51 -24.06 -8.58 12.69
CA THR A 51 -25.38 -7.96 12.54
C THR A 51 -26.10 -7.87 13.89
N THR A 52 -26.67 -6.71 14.23
CA THR A 52 -27.48 -6.53 15.45
C THR A 52 -28.74 -5.72 15.16
N SER A 53 -29.86 -6.08 15.79
CA SER A 53 -31.15 -5.37 15.63
C SER A 53 -31.39 -4.34 16.74
N GLN A 54 -31.18 -4.69 18.02
CA GLN A 54 -31.44 -3.80 19.16
C GLN A 54 -30.53 -4.01 20.38
N LYS A 55 -29.54 -4.92 20.34
CA LYS A 55 -28.62 -5.14 21.46
C LYS A 55 -27.17 -5.18 21.00
N LEU A 56 -26.53 -4.03 21.15
CA LEU A 56 -25.14 -3.94 21.58
C LEU A 56 -25.06 -2.97 22.78
N SER A 57 -26.09 -2.92 23.62
CA SER A 57 -26.35 -1.80 24.54
C SER A 57 -25.25 -1.60 25.59
N THR A 58 -24.48 -2.61 25.97
CA THR A 58 -23.27 -2.44 26.79
C THR A 58 -22.44 -3.72 26.68
N GLY A 59 -21.18 -3.66 26.22
CA GLY A 59 -20.23 -4.77 26.41
C GLY A 59 -19.41 -5.23 25.20
N VAL A 60 -19.57 -4.65 24.01
CA VAL A 60 -18.76 -5.06 22.84
C VAL A 60 -17.48 -4.24 22.76
N ASN A 61 -16.36 -4.88 23.10
CA ASN A 61 -15.02 -4.29 23.06
C ASN A 61 -14.27 -4.72 21.79
N ALA A 62 -14.75 -4.27 20.63
CA ALA A 62 -13.99 -4.36 19.38
C ALA A 62 -13.27 -3.02 19.15
N ARG A 63 -11.93 -3.05 19.03
CA ARG A 63 -11.11 -1.85 18.78
C ARG A 63 -10.84 -1.65 17.29
N ASN A 64 -10.67 -2.73 16.53
CA ASN A 64 -10.40 -2.71 15.09
C ASN A 64 -11.66 -2.64 14.20
N VAL A 65 -12.70 -1.89 14.61
CA VAL A 65 -13.90 -1.71 13.76
C VAL A 65 -13.58 -0.74 12.62
N ARG A 66 -13.47 -1.25 11.38
CA ARG A 66 -13.15 -0.45 10.18
C ARG A 66 -14.37 -0.05 9.34
N ASN A 67 -15.48 -0.77 9.44
CA ASN A 67 -16.70 -0.50 8.67
C ASN A 67 -17.93 -0.53 9.58
N ILE A 68 -18.81 0.46 9.46
CA ILE A 68 -20.12 0.52 10.11
C ILE A 68 -21.18 0.58 9.03
N VAL A 69 -22.14 -0.34 9.05
CA VAL A 69 -23.21 -0.41 8.04
C VAL A 69 -24.56 -0.13 8.68
N LEU A 70 -25.22 0.95 8.28
CA LEU A 70 -26.54 1.35 8.76
C LEU A 70 -27.60 0.84 7.79
N MET A 71 -28.31 -0.22 8.20
CA MET A 71 -29.41 -0.83 7.42
C MET A 71 -30.80 -0.58 8.03
N ARG A 72 -30.88 0.07 9.19
CA ARG A 72 -32.15 0.40 9.85
C ARG A 72 -32.24 1.89 10.19
N PRO A 73 -33.43 2.51 10.11
CA PRO A 73 -33.63 3.87 10.60
C PRO A 73 -33.22 3.98 12.06
N ILE A 74 -32.53 5.07 12.40
CA ILE A 74 -32.10 5.38 13.76
C ILE A 74 -33.02 6.48 14.29
N ASN A 75 -33.68 6.21 15.41
CA ASN A 75 -34.74 7.07 15.92
C ASN A 75 -34.24 8.09 16.94
N SER A 76 -32.96 8.05 17.33
CA SER A 76 -32.37 9.01 18.28
C SER A 76 -30.89 9.32 18.02
N MET A 77 -30.49 10.56 18.30
CA MET A 77 -29.10 11.02 18.20
C MET A 77 -28.17 10.24 19.14
N ILE A 78 -28.67 9.86 20.33
CA ILE A 78 -27.89 9.10 21.32
C ILE A 78 -27.53 7.73 20.74
N GLU A 79 -28.48 7.04 20.13
CA GLU A 79 -28.25 5.76 19.47
C GLU A 79 -27.29 5.89 18.29
N PHE A 80 -27.41 6.96 17.49
CA PHE A 80 -26.48 7.26 16.40
C PHE A 80 -25.04 7.43 16.91
N LYS A 81 -24.81 8.31 17.88
CA LYS A 81 -23.47 8.56 18.47
C LYS A 81 -22.90 7.31 19.13
N GLN A 82 -23.73 6.46 19.75
CA GLN A 82 -23.30 5.17 20.30
C GLN A 82 -22.88 4.15 19.23
N ILE A 83 -23.49 4.17 18.06
CA ILE A 83 -23.11 3.31 16.93
C ILE A 83 -21.78 3.79 16.36
N ILE A 84 -21.66 5.08 16.04
CA ILE A 84 -20.45 5.67 15.46
C ILE A 84 -19.25 5.60 16.41
N GLY A 85 -19.47 5.79 17.72
CA GLY A 85 -18.43 5.68 18.76
C GLY A 85 -17.75 4.30 18.85
N ARG A 86 -18.26 3.28 18.13
CA ARG A 86 -17.58 1.98 17.99
C ARG A 86 -16.44 2.04 16.99
N GLY A 87 -16.58 2.85 15.96
CA GLY A 87 -15.58 3.07 14.92
C GLY A 87 -14.46 4.01 15.35
N THR A 88 -14.72 4.92 16.29
CA THR A 88 -13.74 5.94 16.71
C THR A 88 -12.63 5.44 17.65
N ARG A 89 -12.69 4.19 18.11
CA ARG A 89 -11.66 3.60 18.96
C ARG A 89 -10.33 3.45 18.20
N LEU A 90 -9.23 3.88 18.80
CA LEU A 90 -7.89 3.74 18.23
C LEU A 90 -7.42 2.28 18.26
N TYR A 91 -6.75 1.86 17.19
CA TYR A 91 -6.12 0.55 17.05
C TYR A 91 -4.91 0.68 16.12
N ASP A 92 -3.86 -0.09 16.36
CA ASP A 92 -2.63 -0.02 15.56
C ASP A 92 -2.92 -0.45 14.10
N GLY A 93 -2.45 0.33 13.12
CA GLY A 93 -2.82 0.14 11.71
C GLY A 93 -4.27 0.46 11.35
N LYS A 94 -5.00 1.22 12.19
CA LYS A 94 -6.34 1.75 11.90
C LYS A 94 -6.35 3.27 12.00
N ASN A 95 -6.34 3.94 10.85
CA ASN A 95 -6.28 5.40 10.74
C ASN A 95 -7.65 6.04 10.47
N TYR A 96 -8.59 5.28 9.91
CA TYR A 96 -9.96 5.71 9.62
C TYR A 96 -10.94 4.55 9.77
N PHE A 97 -12.24 4.85 9.73
CA PHE A 97 -13.32 3.87 9.60
C PHE A 97 -14.40 4.43 8.66
N THR A 98 -15.06 3.56 7.91
CA THR A 98 -16.06 3.94 6.91
C THR A 98 -17.46 3.71 7.43
N ILE A 99 -18.36 4.68 7.21
CA ILE A 99 -19.79 4.56 7.51
C ILE A 99 -20.55 4.37 6.20
N HIS A 100 -21.21 3.24 6.04
CA HIS A 100 -22.11 2.96 4.93
C HIS A 100 -23.55 3.17 5.37
N ASP A 101 -24.20 4.23 4.89
CA ASP A 101 -25.55 4.59 5.29
C ASP A 101 -26.59 4.32 4.20
N PHE A 102 -27.35 3.23 4.35
CA PHE A 102 -28.41 2.85 3.41
C PHE A 102 -29.77 3.48 3.74
N VAL A 103 -29.91 4.06 4.93
CA VAL A 103 -31.17 4.63 5.44
C VAL A 103 -31.15 6.15 5.46
N LYS A 104 -30.03 6.76 5.06
CA LYS A 104 -29.79 8.21 5.07
C LYS A 104 -29.93 8.83 6.46
N ALA A 105 -29.55 8.10 7.51
CA ALA A 105 -29.47 8.60 8.88
C ALA A 105 -28.54 9.82 9.01
N HIS A 106 -27.48 9.93 8.19
CA HIS A 106 -26.55 11.07 8.19
C HIS A 106 -27.24 12.41 7.95
N HIS A 107 -28.33 12.47 7.18
CA HIS A 107 -29.08 13.72 6.97
C HIS A 107 -29.81 14.21 8.22
N HIS A 108 -30.11 13.31 9.16
CA HIS A 108 -30.84 13.66 10.39
C HIS A 108 -29.91 14.02 11.55
N PHE A 109 -28.62 13.71 11.44
CA PHE A 109 -27.68 13.79 12.56
C PHE A 109 -26.30 14.39 12.20
N SER A 110 -26.18 15.03 11.04
CA SER A 110 -24.98 15.81 10.68
C SER A 110 -24.77 16.91 11.72
N ASP A 111 -23.66 16.83 12.44
CA ASP A 111 -23.25 17.77 13.49
C ASP A 111 -21.93 18.40 13.05
N PRO A 112 -21.94 19.53 12.30
CA PRO A 112 -20.74 20.10 11.70
C PRO A 112 -19.66 20.50 12.72
N GLU A 113 -20.04 20.79 13.97
CA GLU A 113 -19.08 21.08 15.06
C GLU A 113 -18.37 19.81 15.57
N TRP A 114 -18.91 18.61 15.30
CA TRP A 114 -18.41 17.34 15.83
C TRP A 114 -17.86 16.40 14.74
N ASP A 115 -18.51 16.32 13.58
CA ASP A 115 -18.20 15.38 12.50
C ASP A 115 -17.08 15.87 11.55
N GLY A 116 -16.82 17.18 11.53
CA GLY A 116 -15.94 17.81 10.52
C GLY A 116 -16.57 17.85 9.12
N GLU A 117 -15.82 18.35 8.13
CA GLU A 117 -16.30 18.38 6.74
C GLU A 117 -16.26 16.97 6.12
N PRO A 118 -17.37 16.48 5.54
CA PRO A 118 -17.37 15.18 4.87
C PRO A 118 -16.50 15.23 3.61
N LEU A 119 -15.68 14.19 3.43
CA LEU A 119 -14.98 14.01 2.15
C LEU A 119 -16.02 13.82 1.02
N PRO A 120 -15.79 14.40 -0.16
CA PRO A 120 -16.69 14.24 -1.28
C PRO A 120 -16.79 12.76 -1.69
N PRO A 121 -18.00 12.27 -2.05
CA PRO A 121 -18.18 10.87 -2.43
C PRO A 121 -17.41 10.55 -3.72
N GLU A 122 -16.78 9.38 -3.76
CA GLU A 122 -16.08 8.90 -4.96
C GLU A 122 -17.04 8.84 -6.16
N GLU A 123 -16.68 9.53 -7.24
CA GLU A 123 -17.42 9.52 -8.50
C GLU A 123 -17.15 8.21 -9.26
N CYS A 124 -18.16 7.70 -9.96
CA CYS A 124 -17.96 6.52 -10.79
C CYS A 124 -17.00 6.81 -11.95
N GLU A 125 -15.88 6.09 -12.03
CA GLU A 125 -14.86 6.23 -13.09
C GLU A 125 -15.42 6.13 -14.53
N VAL A 126 -16.58 5.51 -14.71
CA VAL A 126 -17.20 5.29 -16.04
C VAL A 126 -18.19 6.40 -16.42
N CYS A 127 -18.87 7.02 -15.46
CA CYS A 127 -19.94 7.98 -15.76
C CYS A 127 -19.87 9.30 -14.97
N SER A 128 -18.79 9.50 -14.21
CA SER A 128 -18.47 10.72 -13.45
C SER A 128 -19.66 11.31 -12.69
N THR A 129 -20.52 10.43 -12.17
CA THR A 129 -21.74 10.82 -11.44
C THR A 129 -21.88 9.96 -10.19
N SER A 130 -22.27 10.61 -9.10
CA SER A 130 -22.65 9.96 -7.84
C SER A 130 -24.12 10.28 -7.54
N PRO A 131 -25.04 9.30 -7.56
CA PRO A 131 -24.84 7.87 -7.80
C PRO A 131 -24.67 7.49 -9.28
N CYS A 132 -23.87 6.45 -9.53
CA CYS A 132 -23.56 5.88 -10.85
C CYS A 132 -24.82 5.63 -11.70
N SER A 133 -24.82 6.11 -12.94
CA SER A 133 -25.92 5.91 -13.90
C SER A 133 -25.70 4.80 -14.93
N CYS A 134 -24.57 4.08 -14.88
CA CYS A 134 -24.27 3.02 -15.85
C CYS A 134 -25.33 1.91 -15.81
N GLU A 135 -25.74 1.45 -16.99
CA GLU A 135 -26.57 0.25 -17.11
C GLU A 135 -25.79 -0.96 -16.60
N LYS A 136 -26.28 -1.59 -15.52
CA LYS A 136 -25.68 -2.80 -15.00
C LYS A 136 -26.09 -3.98 -15.87
N PRO A 137 -25.15 -4.86 -16.24
CA PRO A 137 -25.49 -6.08 -16.95
C PRO A 137 -26.54 -6.84 -16.13
N THR A 138 -27.67 -7.13 -16.75
CA THR A 138 -28.74 -7.90 -16.11
C THR A 138 -28.19 -9.27 -15.73
N ALA A 139 -28.19 -9.59 -14.43
CA ALA A 139 -27.75 -10.90 -13.90
C ALA A 139 -28.42 -12.02 -14.70
N LYS A 140 -27.72 -13.11 -15.05
CA LYS A 140 -28.27 -14.20 -15.89
C LYS A 140 -29.29 -15.05 -15.10
N ILE A 141 -30.25 -15.68 -15.80
CA ILE A 141 -31.18 -16.66 -15.16
C ILE A 141 -30.34 -17.90 -14.85
N CYS A 142 -30.57 -18.54 -13.69
CA CYS A 142 -29.90 -19.80 -13.38
C CYS A 142 -30.20 -20.85 -14.46
N ALA A 143 -29.18 -21.45 -15.07
CA ALA A 143 -29.36 -22.46 -16.10
C ALA A 143 -29.96 -23.78 -15.57
N VAL A 144 -29.98 -23.97 -14.25
CA VAL A 144 -30.44 -25.20 -13.59
C VAL A 144 -31.91 -25.08 -13.15
N CYS A 145 -32.26 -24.09 -12.32
CA CYS A 145 -33.65 -23.91 -11.85
C CYS A 145 -34.48 -22.93 -12.68
N ASN A 146 -33.86 -22.23 -13.64
CA ASN A 146 -34.51 -21.23 -14.49
C ASN A 146 -35.26 -20.10 -13.74
N GLN A 147 -34.91 -19.87 -12.47
CA GLN A 147 -35.48 -18.85 -11.59
C GLN A 147 -34.47 -17.74 -11.23
N ARG A 148 -35.01 -16.62 -10.72
CA ARG A 148 -34.26 -15.51 -10.09
C ARG A 148 -35.04 -15.03 -8.85
N PRO A 149 -34.51 -15.18 -7.62
CA PRO A 149 -33.22 -15.76 -7.22
C PRO A 149 -33.09 -17.25 -7.54
N CYS A 150 -31.86 -17.78 -7.51
CA CYS A 150 -31.61 -19.20 -7.72
C CYS A 150 -31.82 -19.98 -6.41
N GLU A 151 -32.81 -20.85 -6.36
CA GLU A 151 -33.11 -21.73 -5.20
C GLU A 151 -32.25 -23.01 -5.12
N CYS A 152 -31.34 -23.25 -6.08
CA CYS A 152 -30.50 -24.45 -6.05
C CYS A 152 -29.52 -24.45 -4.85
N LEU A 153 -29.60 -25.47 -4.01
CA LEU A 153 -28.58 -25.80 -3.01
C LEU A 153 -27.28 -26.16 -3.73
N LYS A 154 -26.32 -25.23 -3.79
CA LYS A 154 -24.96 -25.53 -4.24
C LYS A 154 -24.19 -26.13 -3.06
N GLU A 155 -23.98 -27.44 -3.10
CA GLU A 155 -23.01 -28.07 -2.21
C GLU A 155 -21.62 -27.50 -2.48
N PRO A 156 -20.87 -27.05 -1.45
CA PRO A 156 -19.54 -26.50 -1.64
C PRO A 156 -18.60 -27.59 -2.15
N THR A 157 -18.17 -27.49 -3.41
CA THR A 157 -17.18 -28.40 -3.98
C THR A 157 -15.79 -28.07 -3.42
N SER A 158 -14.87 -29.04 -3.44
CA SER A 158 -13.47 -28.83 -3.04
C SER A 158 -12.75 -27.75 -3.88
N GLU A 159 -13.29 -27.41 -5.05
CA GLU A 159 -12.82 -26.30 -5.90
C GLU A 159 -13.09 -24.91 -5.30
N ASP A 160 -14.03 -24.80 -4.35
CA ASP A 160 -14.34 -23.54 -3.66
C ASP A 160 -13.43 -23.25 -2.46
N GLN A 161 -12.55 -24.19 -2.09
CA GLN A 161 -11.59 -24.03 -1.01
C GLN A 161 -10.28 -23.46 -1.56
N CYS A 162 -9.69 -22.51 -0.84
CA CYS A 162 -8.39 -21.98 -1.25
C CYS A 162 -7.34 -23.10 -1.23
N GLN A 163 -6.68 -23.36 -2.36
CA GLN A 163 -5.63 -24.39 -2.46
C GLN A 163 -4.40 -24.12 -1.57
N LEU A 164 -4.23 -22.88 -1.08
CA LEU A 164 -3.12 -22.48 -0.20
C LEU A 164 -3.46 -22.62 1.28
N CYS A 165 -4.68 -22.27 1.70
CA CYS A 165 -5.05 -22.25 3.13
C CYS A 165 -6.26 -23.12 3.52
N GLY A 166 -6.91 -23.80 2.56
CA GLY A 166 -8.08 -24.65 2.79
C GLY A 166 -9.37 -23.94 3.23
N ASN A 167 -9.29 -22.67 3.63
CA ASN A 167 -10.41 -21.92 4.20
C ASN A 167 -11.38 -21.37 3.14
N LYS A 168 -12.66 -21.27 3.51
CA LYS A 168 -13.72 -20.53 2.79
C LYS A 168 -14.45 -19.59 3.79
N PRO A 169 -14.33 -18.26 3.67
CA PRO A 169 -13.55 -17.53 2.66
C PRO A 169 -12.04 -17.71 2.85
N CYS A 170 -11.30 -17.58 1.75
CA CYS A 170 -9.84 -17.62 1.74
C CYS A 170 -9.27 -16.55 2.68
N SER A 171 -8.41 -16.97 3.61
CA SER A 171 -7.71 -16.09 4.55
C SER A 171 -6.30 -15.70 4.06
N CYS A 172 -5.92 -16.11 2.85
CA CYS A 172 -4.67 -15.65 2.24
C CYS A 172 -4.81 -14.19 1.83
N ASP A 173 -3.74 -13.43 2.04
CA ASP A 173 -3.63 -12.04 1.62
C ASP A 173 -3.61 -11.99 0.08
N LYS A 174 -4.78 -11.84 -0.54
CA LYS A 174 -4.89 -11.74 -2.00
C LYS A 174 -4.44 -10.34 -2.40
N LYS A 175 -3.13 -10.21 -2.61
CA LYS A 175 -2.50 -9.04 -3.23
C LYS A 175 -3.07 -8.86 -4.64
N THR A 176 -4.12 -8.06 -4.79
CA THR A 176 -4.69 -7.69 -6.08
C THR A 176 -3.79 -6.66 -6.75
N LYS A 177 -3.17 -7.02 -7.88
CA LYS A 177 -2.40 -6.08 -8.69
C LYS A 177 -3.34 -5.25 -9.55
N ILE A 178 -3.25 -3.93 -9.46
CA ILE A 178 -3.94 -2.97 -10.33
C ILE A 178 -2.96 -2.48 -11.38
N LYS A 179 -3.41 -2.37 -12.63
CA LYS A 179 -2.67 -1.76 -13.72
C LYS A 179 -3.17 -0.32 -13.85
N ILE A 180 -2.31 0.65 -13.61
CA ILE A 180 -2.60 2.07 -13.84
C ILE A 180 -1.95 2.52 -15.14
N GLU A 181 -2.56 3.46 -15.85
CA GLU A 181 -1.96 4.12 -17.01
C GLU A 181 -1.67 5.57 -16.63
N LEU A 182 -0.40 5.99 -16.76
CA LEU A 182 0.01 7.37 -16.47
C LEU A 182 -0.15 8.24 -17.73
N ALA A 183 0.03 9.55 -17.59
CA ALA A 183 -0.14 10.50 -18.69
C ALA A 183 0.84 10.28 -19.86
N ASP A 184 1.92 9.50 -19.65
CA ASP A 184 2.82 9.02 -20.71
C ASP A 184 2.22 7.89 -21.58
N GLY A 185 1.00 7.44 -21.27
CA GLY A 185 0.31 6.33 -21.94
C GLY A 185 0.90 4.96 -21.62
N LYS A 186 1.91 4.88 -20.74
CA LYS A 186 2.51 3.62 -20.32
C LYS A 186 1.87 3.14 -19.02
N ALA A 187 1.70 1.83 -18.93
CA ALA A 187 1.12 1.24 -17.75
C ALA A 187 2.14 0.97 -16.64
N ARG A 188 1.74 1.20 -15.38
CA ARG A 188 2.43 0.71 -14.19
C ARG A 188 1.57 -0.33 -13.48
N LYS A 189 2.21 -1.35 -12.92
CA LYS A 189 1.55 -2.38 -12.12
C LYS A 189 1.84 -2.08 -10.66
N ILE A 190 0.79 -1.95 -9.87
CA ILE A 190 0.89 -1.72 -8.43
C ILE A 190 0.11 -2.77 -7.68
N GLN A 191 0.53 -3.09 -6.47
CA GLN A 191 -0.32 -3.81 -5.53
C GLN A 191 -1.31 -2.86 -4.89
N HIS A 192 -2.60 -3.16 -5.02
CA HIS A 192 -3.60 -2.52 -4.19
C HIS A 192 -3.58 -3.16 -2.80
N MET A 193 -2.82 -2.56 -1.89
CA MET A 193 -2.84 -2.91 -0.48
C MET A 193 -3.74 -1.91 0.25
N SER A 194 -4.86 -2.38 0.79
CA SER A 194 -5.77 -1.56 1.61
C SER A 194 -5.14 -1.06 2.92
N ALA A 195 -3.91 -1.45 3.22
CA ALA A 195 -3.17 -1.11 4.43
C ALA A 195 -2.15 0.04 4.27
N THR A 196 -1.73 0.38 3.04
CA THR A 196 -0.74 1.45 2.82
C THR A 196 -1.45 2.78 2.61
N SER A 197 -1.39 3.66 3.61
CA SER A 197 -2.01 5.00 3.56
C SER A 197 -0.97 6.04 3.14
N PHE A 198 -1.17 6.69 2.00
CA PHE A 198 -0.42 7.90 1.65
C PHE A 198 -1.18 9.11 2.18
N TRP A 199 -0.48 10.23 2.39
CA TRP A 199 -1.07 11.46 2.92
C TRP A 199 -0.65 12.64 2.07
N HIS A 200 -1.59 13.53 1.81
CA HIS A 200 -1.32 14.84 1.25
C HIS A 200 -0.62 15.74 2.28
N PRO A 201 0.06 16.81 1.84
CA PRO A 201 0.66 17.82 2.72
C PRO A 201 -0.34 18.49 3.69
N ASP A 202 -1.63 18.47 3.36
CA ASP A 202 -2.72 18.99 4.19
C ASP A 202 -3.24 17.99 5.25
N GLY A 203 -2.69 16.77 5.28
CA GLY A 203 -3.08 15.72 6.22
C GLY A 203 -4.27 14.88 5.79
N THR A 204 -4.79 15.06 4.57
CA THR A 204 -5.83 14.19 4.01
C THR A 204 -5.23 12.89 3.45
N PRO A 205 -5.91 11.74 3.59
CA PRO A 205 -5.43 10.48 3.04
C PRO A 205 -5.55 10.49 1.52
N MET A 206 -4.57 9.88 0.84
CA MET A 206 -4.58 9.71 -0.60
C MET A 206 -4.30 8.25 -0.99
N SER A 207 -4.83 7.84 -2.12
CA SER A 207 -4.62 6.50 -2.67
C SER A 207 -3.22 6.35 -3.28
N ALA A 208 -2.77 5.10 -3.43
CA ALA A 208 -1.51 4.80 -4.12
C ALA A 208 -1.49 5.30 -5.58
N THR A 209 -2.66 5.29 -6.24
CA THR A 209 -2.83 5.74 -7.62
C THR A 209 -2.65 7.25 -7.74
N GLU A 210 -3.29 8.01 -6.86
CA GLU A 210 -3.14 9.47 -6.78
C GLU A 210 -1.71 9.88 -6.43
N PHE A 211 -1.08 9.16 -5.49
CA PHE A 211 0.30 9.48 -5.08
C PHE A 211 1.27 9.29 -6.24
N MET A 212 1.14 8.19 -7.00
CA MET A 212 1.96 8.01 -8.21
C MET A 212 1.68 9.05 -9.28
N GLY A 213 0.42 9.42 -9.51
CA GLY A 213 0.06 10.45 -10.48
C GLY A 213 0.70 11.80 -10.13
N ASN A 214 0.62 12.18 -8.85
CA ASN A 214 1.24 13.40 -8.34
C ASN A 214 2.76 13.36 -8.42
N LEU A 215 3.38 12.25 -8.02
CA LEU A 215 4.82 12.06 -8.13
C LEU A 215 5.25 12.18 -9.60
N PHE A 216 4.65 11.41 -10.50
CA PHE A 216 4.93 11.44 -11.94
C PHE A 216 4.82 12.87 -12.52
N GLY A 217 3.79 13.62 -12.15
CA GLY A 217 3.62 15.00 -12.59
C GLY A 217 4.71 15.97 -12.09
N LYS A 218 5.38 15.65 -10.97
CA LYS A 218 6.44 16.47 -10.36
C LYS A 218 7.85 16.08 -10.75
N LEU A 219 8.10 14.83 -11.13
CA LEU A 219 9.44 14.36 -11.54
C LEU A 219 10.10 15.20 -12.66
N PRO A 220 9.37 15.70 -13.68
CA PRO A 220 9.96 16.56 -14.72
C PRO A 220 10.53 17.90 -14.21
N GLU A 221 10.17 18.35 -13.00
CA GLU A 221 10.78 19.54 -12.37
C GLU A 221 12.22 19.26 -11.89
N PHE A 222 12.60 17.99 -11.72
CA PHE A 222 13.88 17.57 -11.15
C PHE A 222 14.86 17.02 -12.18
N PHE A 223 14.38 16.30 -13.18
CA PHE A 223 15.18 15.70 -14.25
C PHE A 223 14.33 15.47 -15.50
N LYS A 224 14.95 15.55 -16.68
CA LYS A 224 14.30 15.48 -18.00
C LYS A 224 14.16 14.05 -18.49
N ASP A 225 15.22 13.26 -18.34
CA ASP A 225 15.32 11.89 -18.83
C ASP A 225 16.02 10.97 -17.80
N GLU A 226 16.03 9.66 -18.10
CA GLU A 226 16.63 8.66 -17.23
C GLU A 226 18.14 8.85 -17.08
N ASP A 227 18.82 9.40 -18.08
CA ASP A 227 20.26 9.63 -18.04
C ASP A 227 20.63 10.82 -17.16
N GLU A 228 19.81 11.88 -17.14
CA GLU A 228 19.94 12.98 -16.19
C GLU A 228 19.65 12.50 -14.77
N LEU A 229 18.60 11.69 -14.56
CA LEU A 229 18.35 11.04 -13.27
C LEU A 229 19.57 10.21 -12.83
N ARG A 230 20.14 9.40 -13.72
CA ARG A 230 21.33 8.59 -13.46
C ARG A 230 22.54 9.44 -13.09
N THR A 231 22.73 10.55 -13.77
CA THR A 231 23.83 11.50 -13.49
C THR A 231 23.68 12.14 -12.11
N ILE A 232 22.48 12.62 -11.79
CA ILE A 232 22.16 13.21 -10.47
C ILE A 232 22.27 12.16 -9.37
N TRP A 233 21.79 10.94 -9.61
CA TRP A 233 21.74 9.88 -8.60
C TRP A 233 23.11 9.24 -8.33
N SER A 234 23.99 9.19 -9.33
CA SER A 234 25.31 8.56 -9.21
C SER A 234 26.24 9.27 -8.22
N GLU A 235 26.00 10.55 -7.97
CA GLU A 235 26.82 11.39 -7.09
C GLU A 235 26.07 11.65 -5.76
N PRO A 236 26.65 11.31 -4.59
CA PRO A 236 25.96 11.42 -3.29
C PRO A 236 25.40 12.82 -2.99
N SER A 237 26.17 13.85 -3.32
CA SER A 237 25.79 15.24 -3.02
C SER A 237 24.58 15.71 -3.82
N THR A 238 24.48 15.32 -5.10
CA THR A 238 23.34 15.66 -5.96
C THR A 238 22.15 14.75 -5.71
N ARG A 239 22.37 13.47 -5.37
CA ARG A 239 21.32 12.55 -4.91
C ARG A 239 20.62 13.09 -3.68
N LYS A 240 21.39 13.56 -2.70
CA LYS A 240 20.85 14.17 -1.48
C LYS A 240 19.97 15.38 -1.80
N LYS A 241 20.45 16.29 -2.65
CA LYS A 241 19.66 17.46 -3.09
C LYS A 241 18.36 17.06 -3.79
N LEU A 242 18.37 16.00 -4.60
CA LEU A 242 17.17 15.48 -5.24
C LEU A 242 16.17 14.94 -4.21
N LEU A 243 16.64 14.14 -3.24
CA LEU A 243 15.79 13.60 -2.17
C LEU A 243 15.22 14.71 -1.28
N ASP A 244 16.03 15.71 -0.93
CA ASP A 244 15.59 16.86 -0.15
C ASP A 244 14.51 17.66 -0.94
N GLY A 245 14.74 17.90 -2.23
CA GLY A 245 13.77 18.59 -3.09
C GLY A 245 12.47 17.80 -3.28
N LEU A 246 12.54 16.47 -3.37
CA LEU A 246 11.34 15.61 -3.39
C LEU A 246 10.59 15.67 -2.06
N ALA A 247 11.31 15.67 -0.93
CA ALA A 247 10.72 15.80 0.40
C ALA A 247 10.00 17.15 0.58
N GLU A 248 10.56 18.26 0.08
CA GLU A 248 9.92 19.58 0.06
C GLU A 248 8.60 19.61 -0.73
N LYS A 249 8.44 18.73 -1.73
CA LYS A 249 7.20 18.58 -2.51
C LYS A 249 6.22 17.57 -1.91
N GLY A 250 6.52 17.03 -0.73
CA GLY A 250 5.67 16.04 -0.03
C GLY A 250 6.02 14.58 -0.33
N PHE A 251 7.12 14.31 -1.04
CA PHE A 251 7.60 12.96 -1.36
C PHE A 251 8.82 12.60 -0.49
N GLY A 252 8.61 12.53 0.82
CA GLY A 252 9.66 12.19 1.77
C GLY A 252 10.08 10.71 1.74
N ALA A 253 11.10 10.38 2.52
CA ALA A 253 11.68 9.04 2.57
C ALA A 253 10.65 7.96 2.99
N GLU A 254 9.76 8.28 3.93
CA GLU A 254 8.71 7.36 4.38
C GLU A 254 7.73 7.04 3.25
N GLN A 255 7.27 8.06 2.52
CA GLN A 255 6.34 7.90 1.40
C GLN A 255 6.98 7.11 0.25
N LEU A 256 8.25 7.39 -0.06
CA LEU A 256 9.01 6.65 -1.08
C LEU A 256 9.24 5.19 -0.67
N THR A 257 9.43 4.91 0.62
CA THR A 257 9.54 3.54 1.15
C THR A 257 8.21 2.78 1.06
N GLU A 258 7.09 3.44 1.36
CA GLU A 258 5.77 2.85 1.14
C GLU A 258 5.50 2.59 -0.35
N MET A 259 6.00 3.46 -1.23
CA MET A 259 5.93 3.22 -2.68
C MET A 259 6.72 1.98 -3.10
N GLN A 260 7.90 1.73 -2.53
CA GLN A 260 8.65 0.49 -2.79
C GLN A 260 7.80 -0.76 -2.50
N LYS A 261 7.05 -0.77 -1.39
CA LYS A 261 6.16 -1.88 -1.03
C LYS A 261 5.01 -2.05 -2.01
N VAL A 262 4.38 -0.95 -2.39
CA VAL A 262 3.28 -0.94 -3.36
C VAL A 262 3.74 -1.47 -4.73
N LEU A 263 4.99 -1.24 -5.10
CA LEU A 263 5.59 -1.69 -6.37
C LEU A 263 6.24 -3.07 -6.31
N GLU A 264 6.28 -3.75 -5.16
CA GLU A 264 7.08 -4.97 -4.94
C GLU A 264 8.57 -4.77 -5.27
N ALA A 265 9.09 -3.59 -4.93
CA ALA A 265 10.43 -3.13 -5.24
C ALA A 265 11.24 -2.82 -3.96
N GLU A 266 10.91 -3.44 -2.82
CA GLU A 266 11.60 -3.26 -1.54
C GLU A 266 13.10 -3.64 -1.62
N GLU A 267 13.41 -4.61 -2.46
CA GLU A 267 14.78 -5.04 -2.74
C GLU A 267 15.48 -4.19 -3.81
N SER A 268 14.81 -3.21 -4.41
CA SER A 268 15.37 -2.31 -5.42
C SER A 268 15.87 -1.00 -4.79
N ASP A 269 16.66 -0.23 -5.51
CA ASP A 269 17.06 1.12 -5.08
C ASP A 269 15.89 2.10 -5.29
N LEU A 270 15.85 3.22 -4.55
CA LEU A 270 14.91 4.30 -4.83
C LEU A 270 15.11 4.88 -6.24
N PHE A 271 16.32 4.82 -6.80
CA PHE A 271 16.57 5.11 -8.21
C PHE A 271 15.63 4.32 -9.12
N ASP A 272 15.49 3.01 -8.89
CA ASP A 272 14.68 2.12 -9.71
C ASP A 272 13.19 2.45 -9.59
N VAL A 273 12.73 2.82 -8.39
CA VAL A 273 11.36 3.28 -8.19
C VAL A 273 11.09 4.56 -8.96
N LEU A 274 11.98 5.54 -8.86
CA LEU A 274 11.82 6.81 -9.59
C LEU A 274 11.88 6.60 -11.10
N ALA A 275 12.81 5.79 -11.59
CA ALA A 275 12.93 5.43 -13.00
C ALA A 275 11.72 4.62 -13.50
N TYR A 276 11.19 3.71 -12.67
CA TYR A 276 9.96 3.00 -12.99
C TYR A 276 8.79 3.97 -13.12
N VAL A 277 8.57 4.85 -12.14
CA VAL A 277 7.48 5.83 -12.19
C VAL A 277 7.62 6.73 -13.41
N ALA A 278 8.78 7.36 -13.61
CA ALA A 278 8.99 8.32 -14.71
C ALA A 278 9.02 7.68 -16.11
N TYR A 279 9.62 6.50 -16.27
CA TYR A 279 9.99 5.98 -17.61
C TYR A 279 9.49 4.55 -17.90
N ALA A 280 8.86 3.90 -16.93
CA ALA A 280 8.45 2.49 -16.98
C ALA A 280 9.64 1.50 -17.05
N SER A 281 10.80 1.92 -16.55
CA SER A 281 12.01 1.10 -16.54
C SER A 281 11.89 0.00 -15.48
N GLU A 282 12.17 -1.26 -15.86
CA GLU A 282 12.04 -2.39 -14.95
C GLU A 282 13.00 -2.24 -13.75
N PRO A 283 12.50 -2.34 -12.51
CA PRO A 283 13.33 -2.21 -11.32
C PRO A 283 14.39 -3.32 -11.24
N LEU A 284 15.62 -2.92 -10.90
CA LEU A 284 16.71 -3.85 -10.62
C LEU A 284 16.91 -4.01 -9.11
N SER A 285 17.10 -5.23 -8.63
CA SER A 285 17.42 -5.42 -7.21
C SER A 285 18.80 -4.83 -6.86
N ARG A 286 18.97 -4.39 -5.61
CA ARG A 286 20.25 -3.90 -5.08
C ARG A 286 21.35 -4.96 -5.22
N GLN A 287 21.01 -6.24 -5.04
CA GLN A 287 21.93 -7.36 -5.20
C GLN A 287 22.43 -7.47 -6.65
N GLU A 288 21.52 -7.51 -7.63
CA GLU A 288 21.91 -7.57 -9.05
C GLU A 288 22.71 -6.34 -9.45
N ARG A 289 22.34 -5.16 -8.95
CA ARG A 289 23.08 -3.91 -9.16
C ARG A 289 24.51 -3.99 -8.63
N ALA A 290 24.68 -4.46 -7.39
CA ALA A 290 25.99 -4.62 -6.78
C ALA A 290 26.87 -5.60 -7.56
N VAL A 291 26.32 -6.75 -7.99
CA VAL A 291 27.06 -7.75 -8.80
C VAL A 291 27.54 -7.16 -10.13
N ARG A 292 26.71 -6.37 -10.81
CA ARG A 292 27.09 -5.69 -12.07
C ARG A 292 28.23 -4.69 -11.82
N ALA A 293 28.14 -3.91 -10.76
CA ALA A 293 29.17 -2.93 -10.41
C ALA A 293 30.50 -3.61 -10.03
N GLU A 294 30.46 -4.72 -9.30
CA GLU A 294 31.64 -5.47 -8.83
C GLU A 294 32.59 -5.83 -9.98
N THR A 295 32.05 -6.24 -11.13
CA THR A 295 32.84 -6.61 -12.30
C THR A 295 33.65 -5.44 -12.86
N ILE A 296 33.11 -4.22 -12.76
CA ILE A 296 33.76 -3.00 -13.22
C ILE A 296 34.75 -2.51 -12.16
N ILE A 297 34.34 -2.54 -10.89
CA ILE A 297 35.16 -2.11 -9.75
C ILE A 297 36.43 -2.95 -9.65
N GLY A 298 36.35 -4.27 -9.85
CA GLY A 298 37.53 -5.15 -9.83
C GLY A 298 38.56 -4.85 -10.92
N LYS A 299 38.19 -4.12 -11.99
CA LYS A 299 39.10 -3.64 -13.04
C LYS A 299 39.57 -2.20 -12.81
N ALA A 300 38.72 -1.36 -12.21
CA ALA A 300 38.97 0.07 -12.05
C ALA A 300 39.78 0.41 -10.79
N PHE A 301 39.75 -0.46 -9.77
CA PHE A 301 40.39 -0.21 -8.47
C PHE A 301 41.41 -1.30 -8.13
N ASN A 302 42.36 -0.96 -7.25
CA ASN A 302 43.33 -1.94 -6.77
C ASN A 302 42.69 -2.96 -5.82
N SER A 303 43.39 -4.05 -5.49
CA SER A 303 42.84 -5.14 -4.69
C SER A 303 42.33 -4.73 -3.30
N LYS A 304 43.01 -3.79 -2.63
CA LYS A 304 42.63 -3.30 -1.30
C LYS A 304 41.40 -2.39 -1.37
N GLN A 305 41.39 -1.47 -2.33
CA GLN A 305 40.24 -0.61 -2.61
C GLN A 305 39.01 -1.44 -3.02
N HIS A 306 39.18 -2.42 -3.90
CA HIS A 306 38.13 -3.35 -4.28
C HIS A 306 37.55 -4.06 -3.05
N ALA A 307 38.39 -4.65 -2.19
CA ALA A 307 37.91 -5.33 -0.99
C ALA A 307 37.14 -4.41 -0.02
N PHE A 308 37.52 -3.12 0.07
CA PHE A 308 36.75 -2.14 0.81
C PHE A 308 35.41 -1.81 0.13
N LEU A 309 35.41 -1.62 -1.19
CA LEU A 309 34.20 -1.33 -1.96
C LEU A 309 33.21 -2.51 -1.97
N SER A 310 33.69 -3.76 -2.07
CA SER A 310 32.84 -4.96 -1.91
C SER A 310 32.17 -5.00 -0.54
N PHE A 311 32.88 -4.57 0.51
CA PHE A 311 32.31 -4.45 1.86
C PHE A 311 31.21 -3.37 1.91
N VAL A 312 31.44 -2.19 1.32
CA VAL A 312 30.43 -1.13 1.20
C VAL A 312 29.21 -1.62 0.43
N LEU A 313 29.41 -2.35 -0.68
CA LEU A 313 28.33 -2.91 -1.48
C LEU A 313 27.48 -3.91 -0.70
N GLY A 314 28.08 -4.73 0.15
CA GLY A 314 27.33 -5.62 1.05
C GLY A 314 26.39 -4.87 2.00
N HIS A 315 26.86 -3.75 2.56
CA HIS A 315 26.03 -2.86 3.38
C HIS A 315 24.92 -2.19 2.57
N TYR A 316 25.24 -1.71 1.37
CA TYR A 316 24.26 -1.12 0.45
C TYR A 316 23.15 -2.11 0.08
N VAL A 317 23.48 -3.37 -0.24
CA VAL A 317 22.48 -4.39 -0.57
C VAL A 317 21.50 -4.58 0.59
N LYS A 318 22.02 -4.66 1.81
CA LYS A 318 21.26 -4.99 3.02
C LYS A 318 20.44 -3.82 3.57
N GLU A 319 21.04 -2.64 3.65
CA GLU A 319 20.47 -1.49 4.37
C GLU A 319 19.99 -0.38 3.40
N GLY A 320 20.38 -0.44 2.13
CA GLY A 320 19.91 0.46 1.08
C GLY A 320 20.84 1.65 0.77
N VAL A 321 20.34 2.56 -0.06
CA VAL A 321 21.10 3.68 -0.65
C VAL A 321 21.67 4.67 0.37
N ALA A 322 21.10 4.72 1.58
CA ALA A 322 21.58 5.60 2.65
C ALA A 322 23.01 5.27 3.10
N GLU A 323 23.46 4.02 2.95
CA GLU A 323 24.84 3.60 3.27
C GLU A 323 25.88 4.19 2.30
N LEU A 324 25.44 4.70 1.16
CA LEU A 324 26.30 5.33 0.15
C LEU A 324 26.45 6.84 0.36
N ASP A 325 25.85 7.41 1.41
CA ASP A 325 26.05 8.81 1.77
C ASP A 325 27.47 9.05 2.29
N GLU A 326 28.03 10.23 1.99
CA GLU A 326 29.38 10.59 2.39
C GLU A 326 29.60 10.54 3.92
N THR A 327 28.56 10.85 4.70
CA THR A 327 28.61 10.78 6.17
C THR A 327 28.82 9.36 6.69
N LYS A 328 28.54 8.34 5.87
CA LYS A 328 28.72 6.92 6.21
C LYS A 328 30.15 6.43 6.00
N LEU A 329 30.98 7.15 5.26
CA LEU A 329 32.36 6.75 4.99
C LEU A 329 33.15 6.51 6.29
N GLY A 330 33.10 7.45 7.23
CA GLY A 330 33.80 7.33 8.51
C GLY A 330 33.37 6.10 9.34
N PRO A 331 32.05 5.92 9.60
CA PRO A 331 31.51 4.72 10.23
C PRO A 331 31.89 3.41 9.51
N LEU A 332 31.80 3.35 8.17
CA LEU A 332 32.12 2.15 7.39
C LEU A 332 33.60 1.79 7.47
N LEU A 333 34.50 2.78 7.42
CA LEU A 333 35.94 2.57 7.62
C LEU A 333 36.23 2.02 9.02
N LYS A 334 35.62 2.61 10.05
CA LYS A 334 35.76 2.10 11.43
C LYS A 334 35.24 0.67 11.56
N LEU A 335 34.13 0.35 10.91
CA LEU A 335 33.55 -0.99 10.96
C LEU A 335 34.44 -2.03 10.27
N LYS A 336 34.94 -1.71 9.07
CA LYS A 336 35.81 -2.61 8.29
C LYS A 336 37.18 -2.83 8.93
N TYR A 337 37.72 -1.80 9.57
CA TYR A 337 39.08 -1.78 10.14
C TYR A 337 39.09 -1.80 11.68
N ASN A 338 38.03 -2.31 12.33
CA ASN A 338 37.97 -2.47 13.80
C ASN A 338 38.35 -1.20 14.60
N ASN A 339 37.84 -0.05 14.17
CA ASN A 339 38.13 1.30 14.69
C ASN A 339 39.56 1.83 14.46
N ALA A 340 40.41 1.12 13.73
CA ALA A 340 41.76 1.56 13.39
C ALA A 340 41.79 2.33 12.05
N LEU A 341 41.44 3.63 12.09
CA LEU A 341 41.46 4.49 10.90
C LEU A 341 42.85 4.65 10.28
N ALA A 342 43.91 4.56 11.09
CA ALA A 342 45.28 4.61 10.60
C ALA A 342 45.58 3.44 9.64
N ASP A 343 45.10 2.24 9.96
CA ASP A 343 45.27 1.05 9.12
C ASP A 343 44.48 1.19 7.82
N ALA A 344 43.28 1.75 7.90
CA ALA A 344 42.47 2.05 6.72
C ALA A 344 43.19 2.97 5.73
N PHE A 345 43.80 4.07 6.21
CA PHE A 345 44.54 4.99 5.35
C PHE A 345 45.90 4.41 4.89
N ALA A 346 46.54 3.57 5.68
CA ALA A 346 47.75 2.85 5.27
C ALA A 346 47.46 1.87 4.11
N GLU A 347 46.25 1.29 4.08
CA GLU A 347 45.85 0.35 3.04
C GLU A 347 45.22 0.98 1.80
N LEU A 348 44.37 1.98 2.00
CA LEU A 348 43.54 2.57 0.94
C LEU A 348 44.13 3.85 0.35
N GLY A 349 45.06 4.49 1.05
CA GLY A 349 45.70 5.75 0.67
C GLY A 349 45.30 6.93 1.54
N SER A 350 45.68 8.15 1.11
CA SER A 350 45.32 9.40 1.80
C SER A 350 43.80 9.58 1.90
N ALA A 351 43.34 10.37 2.87
CA ALA A 351 41.92 10.66 3.08
C ALA A 351 41.17 11.08 1.79
N ASP A 352 41.78 11.93 0.96
CA ASP A 352 41.19 12.37 -0.31
C ASP A 352 41.00 11.21 -1.29
N VAL A 353 42.02 10.36 -1.46
CA VAL A 353 41.94 9.15 -2.29
C VAL A 353 40.84 8.20 -1.80
N VAL A 354 40.70 8.02 -0.48
CA VAL A 354 39.65 7.15 0.09
C VAL A 354 38.27 7.73 -0.19
N ARG A 355 38.11 9.05 -0.01
CA ARG A 355 36.87 9.76 -0.32
C ARG A 355 36.53 9.66 -1.80
N ASP A 356 37.48 9.95 -2.69
CA ASP A 356 37.31 9.89 -4.14
C ASP A 356 37.02 8.46 -4.62
N THR A 357 37.61 7.46 -3.97
CA THR A 357 37.30 6.05 -4.22
C THR A 357 35.84 5.75 -3.83
N PHE A 358 35.40 6.20 -2.65
CA PHE A 358 34.05 5.97 -2.13
C PHE A 358 32.96 6.73 -2.90
N ILE A 359 33.24 7.94 -3.39
CA ILE A 359 32.29 8.70 -4.21
C ILE A 359 32.33 8.19 -5.65
N GLY A 360 33.54 8.07 -6.21
CA GLY A 360 33.77 7.78 -7.62
C GLY A 360 33.33 6.40 -8.08
N PHE A 361 33.24 5.40 -7.18
CA PHE A 361 32.76 4.07 -7.57
C PHE A 361 31.24 4.04 -7.80
N GLN A 362 30.47 4.95 -7.18
CA GLN A 362 29.02 4.85 -7.15
C GLN A 362 28.39 5.01 -8.54
N LYS A 363 29.04 5.74 -9.45
CA LYS A 363 28.62 5.78 -10.86
C LYS A 363 28.52 4.40 -11.50
N TYR A 364 29.34 3.43 -11.08
CA TYR A 364 29.33 2.07 -11.63
C TYR A 364 28.09 1.27 -11.18
N LEU A 365 27.43 1.67 -10.09
CA LEU A 365 26.15 1.09 -9.69
C LEU A 365 25.03 1.41 -10.68
N TYR A 366 25.10 2.59 -11.32
CA TYR A 366 24.02 3.08 -12.17
C TYR A 366 24.40 3.13 -13.65
N GLN A 367 25.62 2.81 -14.05
CA GLN A 367 25.95 2.70 -15.48
C GLN A 367 25.04 1.67 -16.16
N GLY A 368 24.36 2.10 -17.24
CA GLY A 368 23.52 1.23 -18.02
C GLY A 368 24.34 0.04 -18.53
N GLY A 369 24.02 -1.17 -18.07
CA GLY A 369 24.37 -2.35 -18.83
C GLY A 369 23.68 -2.18 -20.16
N GLY A 370 24.46 -1.91 -21.22
CA GLY A 370 23.90 -1.72 -22.55
C GLY A 370 22.88 -2.82 -22.81
N ARG A 371 21.64 -2.44 -23.13
CA ARG A 371 20.87 -3.26 -24.04
C ARG A 371 21.71 -3.31 -25.31
N GLU A 372 22.54 -4.32 -25.45
CA GLU A 372 22.89 -4.81 -26.77
C GLU A 372 21.55 -5.09 -27.45
N SER A 373 21.22 -4.22 -28.40
CA SER A 373 20.15 -4.39 -29.35
C SER A 373 20.24 -5.80 -29.95
N LEU A 374 19.25 -6.63 -29.59
CA LEU A 374 18.85 -7.81 -30.37
C LEU A 374 17.57 -7.47 -31.13
#